data_AF-A0A7X9ILW5-F1
#
_entry.id   AF-A0A7X9ILW5-F1
#
_cell.length_a   1.000
_cell.length_b   1.000
_cell.length_c   1.000
_cell.angle_alpha   90.00
_cell.angle_beta   90.00
_cell.angle_gamma   90.00
#
_symmetry.space_group_name_H-M   'P 1'
#
loop_
_entity.id
_entity.type
_entity.pdbx_description
1 polymer ?
#
loop_
_entity_poly.entity_id
_entity_poly.type
_entity_poly.pdbx_seq_one_letter_code
_entity_poly.pdbx_strand_id
1 'polypeptide(L)'
;MTIYMRPTFEIPKLPTLLLSFIFCLLTRAHELKAETLDPFDPFDNSSFEITTNEEGDKDKSAKQLILEAAVLLDDERLLDARTKLLRALQRDPLDYRAHLMLSGYYLDHVGHFRLSLKYAKRALDLFYKTKGYPPYNETGDRMSHQQLLYLISQIRLNLDDYNGSLRTLDEFSSYGYTAPWYSGSRAWVLMKLGKIEEAIKVARQGVEDASEP
;
A
#
# COMPACT_ATOMS: atom_id res chain seq x y z
N MET A 1 77.49 -20.05 26.91
CA MET A 1 76.71 -18.82 26.72
C MET A 1 75.61 -19.15 25.72
N THR A 2 74.42 -19.49 26.23
CA THR A 2 73.35 -20.12 25.45
C THR A 2 72.34 -19.07 25.04
N ILE A 3 72.24 -18.79 23.73
CA ILE A 3 71.37 -17.75 23.18
C ILE A 3 69.99 -18.37 22.94
N TYR A 4 69.00 -17.98 23.75
CA TYR A 4 67.59 -18.32 23.53
C TYR A 4 66.99 -17.36 22.49
N MET A 5 66.75 -17.83 21.27
CA MET A 5 65.89 -17.12 20.32
C MET A 5 64.42 -17.38 20.67
N ARG A 6 63.67 -16.29 20.91
CA ARG A 6 62.21 -16.36 21.02
C ARG A 6 61.60 -16.40 19.62
N PRO A 7 60.68 -17.34 19.32
CA PRO A 7 59.93 -17.31 18.08
C PRO A 7 58.89 -16.19 18.14
N THR A 8 58.94 -15.28 17.17
CA THR A 8 57.87 -14.31 16.91
C THR A 8 56.76 -15.01 16.14
N PHE A 9 55.64 -15.27 16.82
CA PHE A 9 54.40 -15.72 16.17
C PHE A 9 53.69 -14.49 15.60
N GLU A 10 53.70 -14.34 14.29
CA GLU A 10 52.84 -13.39 13.58
C GLU A 10 51.41 -13.94 13.51
N ILE A 11 50.46 -13.21 14.08
CA ILE A 11 49.04 -13.52 14.00
C ILE A 11 48.52 -13.06 12.63
N PRO A 12 47.93 -13.94 11.79
CA PRO A 12 47.38 -13.53 10.51
C PRO A 12 46.21 -12.58 10.71
N LYS A 13 46.27 -11.40 10.07
CA LYS A 13 45.18 -10.43 10.01
C LYS A 13 44.01 -11.05 9.24
N LEU A 14 42.96 -11.48 9.93
CA LEU A 14 41.69 -11.86 9.32
C LEU A 14 41.10 -10.65 8.55
N PRO A 15 40.59 -10.84 7.33
CA PRO A 15 40.04 -9.75 6.53
C PRO A 15 38.78 -9.19 7.21
N THR A 16 38.81 -7.90 7.50
CA THR A 16 37.75 -7.08 8.13
C THR A 16 36.40 -7.16 7.38
N LEU A 17 36.38 -7.71 6.18
CA LEU A 17 35.19 -7.90 5.34
C LEU A 17 34.25 -9.03 5.81
N LEU A 18 34.73 -10.02 6.57
CA LEU A 18 33.91 -11.18 6.96
C LEU A 18 33.00 -10.91 8.17
N LEU A 19 33.37 -9.98 9.06
CA LEU A 19 32.51 -9.60 10.21
C LEU A 19 31.33 -8.71 9.82
N SER A 20 31.43 -7.92 8.75
CA SER A 20 30.34 -7.05 8.27
C SER A 20 29.16 -7.87 7.71
N PHE A 21 29.44 -8.99 7.04
CA PHE A 21 28.39 -9.85 6.48
C PHE A 21 27.55 -10.56 7.54
N ILE A 22 28.16 -10.98 8.66
CA ILE A 22 27.43 -11.67 9.75
C ILE A 22 26.53 -10.67 10.50
N PHE A 23 26.97 -9.42 10.69
CA PHE A 23 26.15 -8.39 11.33
C PHE A 23 24.98 -7.90 10.46
N CYS A 24 25.12 -7.95 9.13
CA CYS A 24 24.06 -7.62 8.18
C CYS A 24 22.98 -8.71 8.05
N LEU A 25 23.33 -9.98 8.30
CA LEU A 25 22.35 -11.08 8.31
C LEU A 25 21.57 -11.15 9.64
N LEU A 26 22.18 -10.78 10.76
CA LEU A 26 21.52 -10.82 12.07
C LEU A 26 20.52 -9.67 12.29
N THR A 27 20.66 -8.52 11.63
CA THR A 27 19.65 -7.45 11.68
C THR A 27 18.40 -7.73 10.83
N ARG A 28 18.47 -8.64 9.84
CA ARG A 28 17.28 -9.07 9.07
C ARG A 28 16.45 -10.16 9.76
N ALA A 29 17.02 -10.89 10.72
CA ALA A 29 16.32 -12.01 11.38
C ALA A 29 15.33 -11.56 12.47
N HIS A 30 15.45 -10.33 12.99
CA HIS A 30 14.57 -9.83 14.06
C HIS A 30 13.25 -9.22 13.57
N GLU A 31 12.98 -9.22 12.27
CA GLU A 31 11.71 -8.76 11.70
C GLU A 31 10.69 -9.86 11.41
N LEU A 32 10.92 -11.08 11.95
CA LEU A 32 9.85 -12.02 12.25
C LEU A 32 9.07 -11.49 13.46
N LYS A 33 8.41 -10.34 13.27
CA LYS A 33 7.39 -9.82 14.18
C LYS A 33 6.37 -10.91 14.37
N ALA A 34 6.00 -11.16 15.63
CA ALA A 34 4.80 -11.90 15.96
C ALA A 34 3.67 -11.36 15.08
N GLU A 35 3.28 -12.12 14.06
CA GLU A 35 2.07 -11.88 13.30
C GLU A 35 0.94 -12.07 14.29
N THR A 36 0.58 -10.97 14.96
CA THR A 36 -0.67 -10.89 15.70
C THR A 36 -1.75 -11.12 14.65
N LEU A 37 -2.29 -12.34 14.63
CA LEU A 37 -3.43 -12.72 13.81
C LEU A 37 -4.48 -11.64 14.04
N ASP A 38 -4.76 -10.89 12.98
CA ASP A 38 -5.79 -9.88 13.01
C ASP A 38 -7.13 -10.63 12.88
N PRO A 39 -7.97 -10.65 13.94
CA PRO A 39 -9.22 -11.40 13.93
C PRO A 39 -10.20 -10.88 12.87
N PHE A 40 -9.91 -9.74 12.25
CA PHE A 40 -10.70 -9.15 11.18
C PHE A 40 -10.06 -9.31 9.80
N ASP A 41 -8.91 -9.96 9.68
CA ASP A 41 -8.24 -10.17 8.41
C ASP A 41 -8.84 -11.37 7.65
N PRO A 42 -9.55 -11.14 6.54
CA PRO A 42 -10.13 -12.21 5.75
C PRO A 42 -9.10 -12.95 4.88
N PHE A 43 -7.83 -12.52 4.86
CA PHE A 43 -6.74 -13.21 4.17
C PHE A 43 -6.12 -14.34 5.02
N ASP A 44 -6.30 -14.32 6.35
CA ASP A 44 -5.80 -15.33 7.27
C ASP A 44 -6.86 -16.43 7.48
N ASN A 45 -6.96 -17.32 6.49
CA ASN A 45 -7.95 -18.40 6.31
C ASN A 45 -8.54 -19.06 7.58
N SER A 46 -9.89 -19.10 7.66
CA SER A 46 -10.69 -20.35 7.64
C SER A 46 -12.19 -20.16 7.96
N SER A 47 -12.66 -18.97 8.33
CA SER A 47 -14.04 -18.83 8.84
C SER A 47 -14.85 -17.66 8.28
N PHE A 48 -14.48 -17.06 7.16
CA PHE A 48 -15.28 -15.95 6.58
C PHE A 48 -16.47 -16.46 5.76
N GLU A 49 -17.36 -17.24 6.40
CA GLU A 49 -18.70 -17.47 5.88
C GLU A 49 -19.57 -16.27 6.22
N ILE A 50 -19.89 -15.48 5.19
CA ILE A 50 -20.85 -14.39 5.30
C ILE A 50 -22.25 -15.02 5.29
N THR A 51 -22.77 -15.36 6.46
CA THR A 51 -24.06 -16.07 6.62
C THR A 51 -25.29 -15.16 6.49
N THR A 52 -25.14 -13.92 6.02
CA THR A 52 -26.29 -13.02 5.86
C THR A 52 -27.18 -13.52 4.72
N ASN A 53 -28.36 -14.03 5.07
CA ASN A 53 -29.36 -14.59 4.15
C ASN A 53 -30.14 -13.49 3.40
N GLU A 54 -29.46 -12.59 2.69
CA GLU A 54 -30.17 -11.73 1.73
C GLU A 54 -30.48 -12.56 0.48
N GLU A 55 -31.70 -13.09 0.41
CA GLU A 55 -32.15 -13.96 -0.69
C GLU A 55 -31.92 -13.33 -2.08
N GLY A 56 -31.96 -12.00 -2.18
CA GLY A 56 -31.77 -11.26 -3.43
C GLY A 56 -30.37 -11.33 -4.03
N ASP A 57 -29.35 -11.79 -3.31
CA ASP A 57 -27.96 -11.75 -3.77
C ASP A 57 -27.42 -13.08 -4.30
N LYS A 58 -28.16 -14.17 -4.11
CA LYS A 58 -27.70 -15.52 -4.45
C LYS A 58 -27.36 -15.68 -5.93
N ASP A 59 -28.07 -14.98 -6.79
CA ASP A 59 -27.94 -15.09 -8.25
C ASP A 59 -27.13 -13.94 -8.87
N LYS A 60 -26.60 -13.02 -8.05
CA LYS A 60 -25.85 -11.86 -8.55
C LYS A 60 -24.40 -12.23 -8.84
N SER A 61 -23.92 -11.76 -9.99
CA SER A 61 -22.50 -11.79 -10.35
C SER A 61 -21.67 -10.85 -9.47
N ALA A 62 -20.36 -11.08 -9.37
CA ALA A 62 -19.42 -10.19 -8.68
C ALA A 62 -19.55 -8.73 -9.16
N LYS A 63 -19.67 -8.53 -10.48
CA LYS A 63 -19.82 -7.20 -11.10
C LYS A 63 -21.11 -6.49 -10.64
N GLN A 64 -22.24 -7.21 -10.54
CA GLN A 64 -23.49 -6.62 -10.05
C GLN A 64 -23.38 -6.23 -8.57
N LEU A 65 -22.77 -7.09 -7.75
CA LEU A 65 -22.53 -6.80 -6.33
C LEU A 65 -21.62 -5.58 -6.14
N ILE A 66 -20.58 -5.42 -6.95
CA ILE A 66 -19.68 -4.25 -6.93
C ILE A 66 -20.44 -2.97 -7.30
N LEU A 67 -21.29 -3.02 -8.33
CA LEU A 67 -22.10 -1.86 -8.74
C LEU A 67 -23.11 -1.46 -7.65
N GLU A 68 -23.80 -2.42 -7.04
CA GLU A 68 -24.68 -2.15 -5.90
C GLU A 68 -23.92 -1.61 -4.71
N ALA A 69 -22.74 -2.14 -4.41
CA ALA A 69 -21.90 -1.63 -3.34
C ALA A 69 -21.50 -0.16 -3.57
N ALA A 70 -21.24 0.24 -4.82
CA ALA A 70 -20.91 1.63 -5.14
C ALA A 70 -22.09 2.58 -4.84
N VAL A 71 -23.32 2.18 -5.22
CA VAL A 71 -24.54 2.93 -4.88
C VAL A 71 -24.72 3.00 -3.36
N LEU A 72 -24.52 1.89 -2.64
CA LEU A 72 -24.65 1.85 -1.19
C LEU A 72 -23.59 2.70 -0.47
N LEU A 73 -22.38 2.85 -1.02
CA LEU A 73 -21.37 3.76 -0.47
C LEU A 73 -21.79 5.22 -0.64
N ASP A 74 -22.33 5.58 -1.81
CA ASP A 74 -22.85 6.92 -2.09
C ASP A 74 -24.03 7.27 -1.17
N ASP A 75 -24.89 6.29 -0.88
CA ASP A 75 -26.03 6.40 0.06
C ASP A 75 -25.61 6.31 1.55
N GLU A 76 -24.31 6.30 1.87
CA GLU A 76 -23.77 6.12 3.23
C GLU A 76 -24.23 4.84 3.96
N ARG A 77 -24.69 3.83 3.23
CA ARG A 77 -25.07 2.49 3.73
C ARG A 77 -23.85 1.59 3.82
N LEU A 78 -22.89 2.02 4.64
CA LEU A 78 -21.53 1.52 4.70
C LEU A 78 -21.42 0.01 5.01
N LEU A 79 -22.23 -0.50 5.94
CA LEU A 79 -22.21 -1.93 6.31
C LEU A 79 -22.76 -2.83 5.20
N ASP A 80 -23.80 -2.37 4.50
CA ASP A 80 -24.40 -3.09 3.38
C ASP A 80 -23.40 -3.12 2.21
N ALA A 81 -22.79 -1.98 1.89
CA ALA A 81 -21.75 -1.88 0.86
C ALA A 81 -20.59 -2.83 1.14
N ARG A 82 -20.06 -2.84 2.37
CA ARG A 82 -18.99 -3.77 2.78
C ARG A 82 -19.42 -5.23 2.57
N THR A 83 -20.64 -5.59 3.00
CA THR A 83 -21.17 -6.95 2.84
C THR A 83 -21.24 -7.35 1.36
N LYS A 84 -21.71 -6.45 0.49
CA LYS A 84 -21.76 -6.68 -0.97
C LYS A 84 -20.37 -6.87 -1.57
N LEU A 85 -19.39 -6.05 -1.18
CA LEU A 85 -18.02 -6.18 -1.67
C LEU A 85 -17.36 -7.49 -1.24
N LEU A 86 -17.59 -7.90 0.01
CA LEU A 86 -17.06 -9.17 0.51
C LEU A 86 -17.70 -10.37 -0.21
N ARG A 87 -19.01 -10.32 -0.48
CA ARG A 87 -19.69 -11.31 -1.34
C ARG A 87 -19.15 -11.28 -2.78
N ALA A 88 -18.87 -10.09 -3.32
CA ALA A 88 -18.26 -9.98 -4.66
C ALA A 88 -16.91 -10.70 -4.71
N LEU A 89 -16.08 -10.58 -3.68
CA LEU A 89 -14.81 -11.31 -3.56
C LEU A 89 -14.98 -12.82 -3.38
N GLN A 90 -16.05 -13.28 -2.72
CA GLN A 90 -16.37 -14.71 -2.68
C GLN A 90 -16.73 -15.27 -4.07
N ARG A 91 -17.34 -14.44 -4.93
CA ARG A 91 -17.70 -14.82 -6.30
C ARG A 91 -16.52 -14.74 -7.27
N ASP A 92 -15.76 -13.66 -7.19
CA ASP A 92 -14.57 -13.43 -8.00
C ASP A 92 -13.46 -12.80 -7.13
N PRO A 93 -12.55 -13.62 -6.59
CA PRO A 93 -11.47 -13.12 -5.74
C PRO A 93 -10.37 -12.39 -6.53
N LEU A 94 -10.43 -12.42 -7.87
CA LEU A 94 -9.46 -11.78 -8.76
C LEU A 94 -9.93 -10.43 -9.29
N ASP A 95 -11.16 -10.00 -8.98
CA ASP A 95 -11.64 -8.66 -9.34
C ASP A 95 -10.97 -7.59 -8.46
N TYR A 96 -9.99 -6.87 -9.03
CA TYR A 96 -9.25 -5.83 -8.32
C TYR A 96 -10.15 -4.70 -7.79
N ARG A 97 -11.32 -4.47 -8.41
CA ARG A 97 -12.21 -3.35 -8.05
C ARG A 97 -12.84 -3.57 -6.68
N ALA A 98 -13.22 -4.80 -6.36
CA ALA A 98 -13.75 -5.12 -5.04
C ALA A 98 -12.69 -4.92 -3.95
N HIS A 99 -11.44 -5.31 -4.21
CA HIS A 99 -10.31 -5.04 -3.30
C HIS A 99 -10.06 -3.53 -3.15
N LEU A 100 -10.07 -2.77 -4.25
CA LEU A 100 -9.91 -1.32 -4.23
C LEU A 100 -11.00 -0.63 -3.38
N MET A 101 -12.26 -1.00 -3.57
CA MET A 101 -13.37 -0.41 -2.82
C MET A 101 -13.34 -0.79 -1.34
N LEU A 102 -12.98 -2.03 -0.99
CA LEU A 102 -12.78 -2.42 0.41
C LEU A 102 -11.62 -1.67 1.05
N SER A 103 -10.54 -1.44 0.30
CA SER A 103 -9.43 -0.62 0.77
C SER A 103 -9.90 0.80 1.12
N GLY A 104 -10.66 1.46 0.24
CA GLY A 104 -11.23 2.79 0.51
C GLY A 104 -12.14 2.77 1.72
N TYR A 105 -13.05 1.80 1.79
CA TYR A 105 -13.95 1.61 2.94
C TYR A 105 -13.20 1.51 4.27
N TYR A 106 -12.17 0.68 4.36
CA TYR A 106 -11.40 0.52 5.60
C TYR A 106 -10.51 1.72 5.91
N LEU A 107 -10.09 2.50 4.92
CA LEU A 107 -9.37 3.76 5.13
C LEU A 107 -10.31 4.82 5.70
N ASP A 108 -11.39 5.12 4.99
CA ASP A 108 -12.19 6.32 5.22
C ASP A 108 -13.23 6.15 6.34
N HIS A 109 -13.77 4.94 6.51
CA HIS A 109 -14.91 4.73 7.41
C HIS A 109 -14.58 3.94 8.68
N VAL A 110 -13.54 3.11 8.64
CA VAL A 110 -13.16 2.25 9.79
C VAL A 110 -11.85 2.70 10.43
N GLY A 111 -10.95 3.34 9.68
CA GLY A 111 -9.61 3.67 10.16
C GLY A 111 -8.71 2.43 10.34
N HIS A 112 -9.03 1.32 9.66
CA HIS A 112 -8.29 0.07 9.77
C HIS A 112 -7.12 0.01 8.77
N PHE A 113 -6.15 0.92 8.91
CA PHE A 113 -5.13 1.21 7.89
C PHE A 113 -4.28 0.00 7.47
N ARG A 114 -3.97 -0.93 8.37
CA ARG A 114 -3.20 -2.15 8.01
C ARG A 114 -3.96 -3.06 7.04
N LEU A 115 -5.23 -3.31 7.34
CA LEU A 115 -6.12 -4.11 6.50
C LEU A 115 -6.41 -3.40 5.18
N SER A 116 -6.67 -2.09 5.24
CA SER A 116 -6.79 -1.25 4.04
C SER A 116 -5.55 -1.39 3.14
N LEU A 117 -4.33 -1.33 3.71
CA LEU A 117 -3.09 -1.51 2.93
C LEU A 117 -2.98 -2.89 2.29
N LYS A 118 -3.42 -3.96 2.98
CA LYS A 118 -3.44 -5.33 2.42
C LYS A 118 -4.35 -5.38 1.20
N TYR A 119 -5.56 -4.84 1.29
CA TYR A 119 -6.49 -4.74 0.16
C TYR A 119 -5.97 -3.86 -0.98
N ALA A 120 -5.39 -2.69 -0.69
CA ALA A 120 -4.83 -1.78 -1.70
C ALA A 120 -3.72 -2.44 -2.52
N LYS A 121 -2.78 -3.12 -1.83
CA LYS A 121 -1.69 -3.86 -2.47
C LYS A 121 -2.23 -5.01 -3.33
N ARG A 122 -3.20 -5.77 -2.80
CA ARG A 122 -3.84 -6.85 -3.55
C ARG A 122 -4.54 -6.33 -4.81
N ALA A 123 -5.22 -5.19 -4.70
CA ALA A 123 -5.85 -4.53 -5.84
C ALA A 123 -4.83 -4.10 -6.88
N LEU A 124 -3.70 -3.49 -6.47
CA LEU A 124 -2.64 -3.08 -7.39
C LEU A 124 -1.98 -4.29 -8.10
N ASP A 125 -1.69 -5.36 -7.36
CA ASP A 125 -1.12 -6.58 -7.94
C ASP A 125 -2.06 -7.21 -8.99
N LEU A 126 -3.36 -7.27 -8.69
CA LEU A 126 -4.36 -7.77 -9.63
C LEU A 126 -4.53 -6.84 -10.83
N PHE A 127 -4.51 -5.53 -10.59
CA PHE A 127 -4.56 -4.52 -11.64
C PHE A 127 -3.41 -4.70 -12.65
N TYR A 128 -2.17 -4.81 -12.17
CA TYR A 128 -1.01 -5.06 -13.03
C TYR A 128 -1.10 -6.41 -13.77
N LYS A 129 -1.62 -7.46 -13.13
CA LYS A 129 -1.82 -8.75 -13.81
C LYS A 129 -2.84 -8.67 -14.95
N THR A 130 -3.90 -7.87 -14.78
CA THR A 130 -4.96 -7.74 -15.78
C THR A 130 -4.63 -6.72 -16.87
N LYS A 131 -3.93 -5.62 -16.53
CA LYS A 131 -3.73 -4.46 -17.39
C LYS A 131 -2.30 -4.24 -17.85
N GLY A 132 -1.34 -4.95 -17.27
CA GLY A 132 0.09 -4.71 -17.46
C GLY A 132 0.58 -3.50 -16.66
N TYR A 133 1.82 -3.10 -16.92
CA TYR A 133 2.44 -1.92 -16.33
C TYR A 133 2.22 -0.68 -17.21
N PRO A 134 2.31 0.55 -16.67
CA PRO A 134 2.23 1.78 -17.46
C PRO A 134 3.31 1.81 -18.57
N PRO A 135 3.09 2.55 -19.68
CA PRO A 135 1.98 3.49 -19.91
C PRO A 135 0.67 2.81 -20.34
N TYR A 136 -0.47 3.39 -19.96
CA TYR A 136 -1.80 2.91 -20.37
C TYR A 136 -2.39 3.80 -21.46
N ASN A 137 -2.94 3.17 -22.49
CA ASN A 137 -3.65 3.85 -23.58
C ASN A 137 -5.09 4.22 -23.18
N GLU A 138 -5.73 3.36 -22.38
CA GLU A 138 -7.10 3.56 -21.92
C GLU A 138 -7.17 4.55 -20.76
N THR A 139 -8.02 5.56 -20.89
CA THR A 139 -8.17 6.60 -19.85
C THR A 139 -8.65 6.01 -18.52
N GLY A 140 -9.57 5.04 -18.57
CA GLY A 140 -10.08 4.37 -17.36
C GLY A 140 -9.01 3.57 -16.60
N ASP A 141 -8.11 2.91 -17.33
CA ASP A 141 -7.01 2.15 -16.72
C ASP A 141 -5.99 3.10 -16.09
N ARG A 142 -5.68 4.21 -16.77
CA ARG A 142 -4.83 5.28 -16.20
C ARG A 142 -5.43 5.87 -14.92
N MET A 143 -6.72 6.20 -14.91
CA MET A 143 -7.40 6.74 -13.72
C MET A 143 -7.43 5.74 -12.56
N SER A 144 -7.69 4.47 -12.85
CA SER A 144 -7.72 3.41 -11.83
C SER A 144 -6.34 3.22 -11.19
N HIS A 145 -5.28 3.23 -11.99
CA HIS A 145 -3.92 3.14 -11.48
C HIS A 145 -3.53 4.36 -10.62
N GLN A 146 -3.87 5.58 -11.08
CA GLN A 146 -3.69 6.80 -10.29
C GLN A 146 -4.39 6.73 -8.93
N GLN A 147 -5.64 6.25 -8.90
CA GLN A 147 -6.42 6.08 -7.68
C GLN A 147 -5.77 5.06 -6.73
N LEU A 148 -5.27 3.93 -7.24
CA LEU A 148 -4.56 2.92 -6.44
C LEU A 148 -3.29 3.50 -5.78
N LEU A 149 -2.47 4.22 -6.55
CA LEU A 149 -1.25 4.84 -6.01
C LEU A 149 -1.58 5.92 -4.98
N TYR A 150 -2.59 6.76 -5.26
CA TYR A 150 -3.06 7.76 -4.31
C TYR A 150 -3.51 7.09 -3.00
N LEU A 151 -4.36 6.08 -3.09
CA LEU A 151 -4.90 5.35 -1.94
C LEU A 151 -3.79 4.72 -1.09
N ILE A 152 -2.82 4.04 -1.73
CA ILE A 152 -1.66 3.46 -1.04
C ILE A 152 -0.84 4.55 -0.32
N SER A 153 -0.65 5.72 -0.94
CA SER A 153 0.06 6.82 -0.30
C SER A 153 -0.66 7.31 0.96
N GLN A 154 -1.99 7.51 0.89
CA GLN A 154 -2.79 7.96 2.03
C GLN A 154 -2.78 6.95 3.16
N ILE A 155 -2.89 5.65 2.85
CA ILE A 155 -2.85 4.59 3.86
C ILE A 155 -1.48 4.57 4.55
N ARG A 156 -0.38 4.67 3.80
CA ARG A 156 0.98 4.69 4.36
C ARG A 156 1.23 5.91 5.22
N LEU A 157 0.73 7.07 4.80
CA LEU A 157 0.77 8.30 5.60
C LEU A 157 0.07 8.11 6.97
N ASN A 158 -1.10 7.48 6.99
CA ASN A 158 -1.85 7.19 8.23
C ASN A 158 -1.22 6.10 9.11
N LEU A 159 -0.31 5.30 8.55
CA LEU A 159 0.50 4.31 9.27
C LEU A 159 1.85 4.87 9.75
N ASP A 160 2.06 6.18 9.63
CA ASP A 160 3.33 6.85 9.87
C ASP A 160 4.51 6.30 9.02
N ASP A 161 4.22 5.57 7.94
CA ASP A 161 5.19 5.19 6.91
C ASP A 161 5.35 6.34 5.90
N TYR A 162 5.82 7.49 6.39
CA TYR A 162 5.96 8.69 5.58
C TYR A 162 6.92 8.49 4.39
N ASN A 163 8.00 7.72 4.59
CA ASN A 163 8.93 7.38 3.52
C ASN A 163 8.26 6.50 2.45
N GLY A 164 7.48 5.50 2.84
CA GLY A 164 6.71 4.69 1.91
C GLY A 164 5.63 5.49 1.20
N SER A 165 4.96 6.42 1.88
CA SER A 165 4.01 7.34 1.26
C SER A 165 4.70 8.19 0.19
N LEU A 166 5.86 8.79 0.51
CA LEU A 166 6.61 9.62 -0.41
C LEU A 166 7.06 8.82 -1.64
N ARG A 167 7.58 7.59 -1.46
CA ARG A 167 7.97 6.71 -2.58
C ARG A 167 6.80 6.40 -3.52
N THR A 168 5.60 6.19 -2.98
CA THR A 168 4.41 5.95 -3.81
C THR A 168 4.00 7.20 -4.61
N LEU A 169 4.16 8.39 -4.03
CA LEU A 169 3.95 9.65 -4.77
C LEU A 169 5.06 9.90 -5.81
N ASP A 170 6.31 9.55 -5.51
CA ASP A 170 7.39 9.58 -6.49
C ASP A 170 7.07 8.66 -7.68
N GLU A 171 6.62 7.43 -7.40
CA GLU A 171 6.16 6.47 -8.42
C GLU A 171 5.02 7.04 -9.27
N PHE A 172 4.00 7.64 -8.65
CA PHE A 172 2.92 8.33 -9.37
C PHE A 172 3.46 9.36 -10.37
N SER A 173 4.35 10.25 -9.91
CA SER A 173 4.91 11.30 -10.77
C SER A 173 5.87 10.75 -11.85
N SER A 174 6.54 9.63 -11.58
CA SER A 174 7.47 8.99 -12.52
C SER A 174 6.77 8.49 -13.80
N TYR A 175 5.47 8.22 -13.72
CA TYR A 175 4.64 7.87 -14.87
C TYR A 175 4.11 9.09 -15.65
N GLY A 176 4.53 10.30 -15.27
CA GLY A 176 4.01 11.54 -15.85
C GLY A 176 2.55 11.82 -15.49
N TYR A 177 2.03 11.21 -14.41
CA TYR A 177 0.69 11.50 -13.94
C TYR A 177 0.63 12.88 -13.30
N THR A 178 -0.48 13.56 -13.54
CA THR A 178 -0.81 14.84 -12.93
C THR A 178 -2.16 14.73 -12.26
N ALA A 179 -2.31 15.36 -11.10
CA ALA A 179 -3.59 15.45 -10.40
C ALA A 179 -3.61 16.68 -9.48
N PRO A 180 -4.76 17.37 -9.33
CA PRO A 180 -4.86 18.56 -8.48
C PRO A 180 -4.45 18.33 -7.02
N TRP A 181 -4.64 17.12 -6.50
CA TRP A 181 -4.32 16.76 -5.12
C TRP A 181 -2.84 16.41 -4.90
N TYR A 182 -2.04 16.23 -5.96
CA TYR A 182 -0.69 15.65 -5.87
C TYR A 182 0.26 16.53 -5.05
N SER A 183 0.38 17.81 -5.41
CA SER A 183 1.33 18.73 -4.76
C SER A 183 0.99 18.93 -3.28
N GLY A 184 -0.29 19.05 -2.93
CA GLY A 184 -0.74 19.12 -1.53
C GLY A 184 -0.40 17.87 -0.74
N SER A 185 -0.68 16.69 -1.30
CA SER A 185 -0.38 15.39 -0.66
C SER A 185 1.13 15.21 -0.43
N ARG A 186 1.95 15.52 -1.44
CA ARG A 186 3.41 15.43 -1.35
C ARG A 186 3.98 16.41 -0.32
N ALA A 187 3.54 17.67 -0.34
CA ALA A 187 3.97 18.67 0.63
C ALA A 187 3.65 18.25 2.07
N TRP A 188 2.46 17.69 2.30
CA TRP A 188 2.08 17.19 3.62
C TRP A 188 3.00 16.06 4.12
N VAL A 189 3.31 15.09 3.26
CA VAL A 189 4.24 13.99 3.60
C VAL A 189 5.66 14.53 3.88
N LEU A 190 6.14 15.47 3.08
CA LEU A 190 7.44 16.12 3.29
C LEU A 190 7.49 16.87 4.62
N MET A 191 6.39 17.53 5.01
CA MET A 191 6.27 18.19 6.30
C MET A 191 6.33 17.19 7.46
N LYS A 192 5.66 16.05 7.35
CA LYS A 192 5.73 14.95 8.34
C LYS A 192 7.14 14.37 8.50
N LEU A 193 7.94 14.43 7.44
CA LEU A 193 9.37 14.04 7.45
C LEU A 193 10.30 15.15 7.96
N GLY A 194 9.79 16.32 8.35
CA GLY A 194 10.60 17.47 8.78
C GLY A 194 11.32 18.20 7.64
N LYS A 195 11.01 17.91 6.37
CA LYS A 195 11.58 18.55 5.18
C LYS A 195 10.81 19.81 4.81
N ILE A 196 10.77 20.77 5.73
CA ILE A 196 9.86 21.93 5.66
C ILE A 196 10.08 22.79 4.41
N GLU A 197 11.34 23.11 4.07
CA GLU A 197 11.65 23.93 2.88
C GLU A 197 11.21 23.27 1.57
N GLU A 198 11.41 21.95 1.46
CA GLU A 198 10.98 21.18 0.30
C GLU A 198 9.45 21.13 0.22
N ALA A 199 8.77 20.97 1.36
CA ALA A 199 7.30 21.00 1.43
C ALA A 199 6.73 22.34 0.95
N ILE A 200 7.30 23.48 1.39
CA ILE A 200 6.88 24.83 0.96
C ILE A 200 7.06 24.97 -0.54
N LYS A 201 8.20 24.55 -1.09
CA LYS A 201 8.48 24.61 -2.53
C LYS A 201 7.43 23.82 -3.33
N VAL A 202 7.15 22.58 -2.92
CA VAL A 202 6.16 21.73 -3.59
C VAL A 202 4.75 22.32 -3.50
N ALA A 203 4.36 22.86 -2.34
CA ALA A 203 3.05 23.48 -2.16
C ALA A 203 2.86 24.72 -3.06
N ARG A 204 3.89 25.57 -3.16
CA ARG A 204 3.87 26.76 -4.05
C ARG A 204 3.74 26.37 -5.51
N GLN A 205 4.51 25.39 -5.96
CA GLN A 205 4.39 24.87 -7.33
C GLN A 205 2.96 24.40 -7.62
N GLY A 206 2.32 23.70 -6.68
CA GLY A 206 0.93 23.26 -6.85
C GLY A 206 -0.08 24.41 -6.99
N VAL A 207 0.15 25.55 -6.34
CA VAL A 207 -0.70 26.75 -6.50
C VAL A 207 -0.47 27.40 -7.85
N GLU A 208 0.78 27.49 -8.28
CA GLU A 208 1.16 28.02 -9.60
C GLU A 208 0.53 27.18 -10.72
N ASP A 209 0.71 25.86 -10.68
CA ASP A 209 0.14 24.92 -11.66
C ASP A 209 -1.41 24.99 -11.72
N ALA A 210 -2.07 25.28 -10.60
CA ALA A 210 -3.53 25.40 -10.52
C ALA A 210 -4.05 26.78 -10.99
N SER A 211 -3.16 27.77 -11.09
CA SER A 211 -3.50 29.14 -11.48
C SER A 211 -3.37 29.42 -12.97
N GLU A 212 -2.73 28.51 -13.73
CA GLU A 212 -2.63 28.59 -15.18
C GLU A 212 -3.92 28.05 -15.84
N PRO A 213 -4.71 28.88 -16.56
CA PRO A 213 -5.98 28.50 -17.17
C PRO A 213 -5.87 27.74 -18.51
#